data_AF-A0A316S880-F1
#
_entry.id   AF-A0A316S880-F1
#
_cell.length_a   1.000
_cell.length_b   1.000
_cell.length_c   1.000
_cell.angle_alpha   90.00
_cell.angle_beta   90.00
_cell.angle_gamma   90.00
#
_symmetry.space_group_name_H-M   'P 1'
#
loop_
_entity.id
_entity.type
_entity.pdbx_description
1 polymer ?
#
loop_
_entity_poly.entity_id
_entity_poly.type
_entity_poly.pdbx_seq_one_letter_code
_entity_poly.pdbx_strand_id
1 'polypeptide(L)'
;MKITGLFLALMMMASVAFADYPATVYSRVLSGSVTGTVPETDGLDNIDLQKSANRVLNDAANSLAKQLGSCNLSYTVTLNRPSVVGILLKAENASGVLYKGINIDLTTGRELALTDIFRDAEGRQAVTGSYYHALLGENGLMLTGAAGSAYDRVVPYKDLLPFIRAAAASRILPVTKMTNAVEGRVVPVKPGALLAIKLDANRSTGYSWQVHTPDAAAVYEVGRSYLMPINMDSQAGVMGSEIIFLAVQKPGNYKVTMEYKRGWEMMGVQNFSFDIAAQ
;
A
#
# COMPACT_ATOMS: atom_id res chain seq x y z
N MET A 1 6.88 32.71 29.06
CA MET A 1 7.10 32.53 27.60
C MET A 1 7.72 31.18 27.18
N LYS A 2 7.76 30.14 28.04
CA LYS A 2 8.27 28.79 27.65
C LYS A 2 7.18 27.72 27.47
N ILE A 3 5.96 27.99 27.92
CA ILE A 3 4.83 27.03 27.88
C ILE A 3 4.17 27.00 26.48
N THR A 4 4.18 28.12 25.75
CA THR A 4 3.63 28.21 24.39
C THR A 4 4.42 27.42 23.35
N GLY A 5 5.75 27.29 23.49
CA GLY A 5 6.57 26.50 22.58
C GLY A 5 6.36 24.99 22.72
N LEU A 6 6.17 24.50 23.95
CA LEU A 6 5.91 23.08 24.21
C LEU A 6 4.51 22.67 23.72
N PHE A 7 3.51 23.54 23.87
CA PHE A 7 2.15 23.29 23.39
C PHE A 7 2.07 23.24 21.85
N LEU A 8 2.80 24.11 21.15
CA LEU A 8 2.86 24.10 19.69
C LEU A 8 3.58 22.84 19.15
N ALA A 9 4.66 22.40 19.82
CA ALA A 9 5.34 21.15 19.50
C ALA A 9 4.43 19.92 19.72
N LEU A 10 3.66 19.88 20.82
CA LEU A 10 2.69 18.82 21.09
C LEU A 10 1.55 18.80 20.05
N MET A 11 1.06 19.96 19.61
CA MET A 11 0.04 20.03 18.56
C MET A 11 0.56 19.60 17.17
N MET A 12 1.81 19.93 16.83
CA MET A 12 2.45 19.43 15.60
C MET A 12 2.73 17.93 15.65
N MET A 13 3.00 17.35 16.83
CA MET A 13 3.19 15.91 17.00
C MET A 13 1.86 15.13 16.90
N ALA A 14 0.72 15.77 17.21
CA ALA A 14 -0.59 15.15 17.08
C ALA A 14 -0.99 14.95 15.61
N SER A 15 -0.66 15.88 14.70
CA SER A 15 -1.01 15.75 13.28
C SER A 15 -0.20 14.68 12.55
N VAL A 16 1.10 14.52 12.83
CA VAL A 16 1.88 13.40 12.27
C VAL A 16 1.44 12.04 12.80
N ALA A 17 0.86 11.98 14.00
CA ALA A 17 0.31 10.74 14.52
C ALA A 17 -0.85 10.24 13.65
N PHE A 18 -1.80 11.11 13.25
CA PHE A 18 -2.95 10.71 12.42
C PHE A 18 -2.57 10.30 10.99
N ALA A 19 -1.54 10.92 10.40
CA ALA A 19 -1.16 10.72 9.00
C ALA A 19 -0.72 9.28 8.64
N ASP A 20 -0.24 8.49 9.60
CA ASP A 20 0.24 7.11 9.39
C ASP A 20 -0.82 6.05 9.79
N TYR A 21 -2.02 6.44 10.26
CA TYR A 21 -3.10 5.49 10.56
C TYR A 21 -4.07 5.29 9.38
N PRO A 22 -4.64 4.07 9.23
CA PRO A 22 -5.73 3.85 8.29
C PRO A 22 -6.94 4.72 8.61
N ALA A 23 -7.65 5.18 7.57
CA ALA A 23 -8.92 5.87 7.76
C ALA A 23 -9.93 4.96 8.45
N THR A 24 -10.82 5.56 9.24
CA THR A 24 -11.95 4.84 9.82
C THR A 24 -12.98 4.62 8.72
N VAL A 25 -13.42 3.37 8.52
CA VAL A 25 -14.56 3.05 7.67
C VAL A 25 -15.70 2.60 8.58
N TYR A 26 -16.80 3.33 8.60
CA TYR A 26 -17.98 3.00 9.39
C TYR A 26 -19.21 2.79 8.50
N SER A 27 -20.25 2.20 9.10
CA SER A 27 -21.51 1.89 8.41
C SER A 27 -22.54 3.00 8.61
N ARG A 28 -23.00 3.60 7.52
CA ARG A 28 -24.24 4.40 7.53
C ARG A 28 -25.43 3.48 7.23
N VAL A 29 -26.42 3.51 8.11
CA VAL A 29 -27.63 2.68 8.00
C VAL A 29 -28.62 3.31 7.03
N LEU A 30 -29.24 2.47 6.19
CA LEU A 30 -30.28 2.84 5.24
C LEU A 30 -31.62 2.22 5.64
N SER A 31 -32.70 2.95 5.39
CA SER A 31 -34.08 2.50 5.60
C SER A 31 -34.98 2.92 4.43
N GLY A 32 -36.04 2.14 4.18
CA GLY A 32 -36.98 2.38 3.09
C GLY A 32 -36.92 1.30 2.01
N SER A 33 -37.06 1.70 0.74
CA SER A 33 -37.02 0.77 -0.40
C SER A 33 -35.64 0.15 -0.63
N VAL A 34 -34.58 0.84 -0.19
CA VAL A 34 -33.21 0.34 -0.10
C VAL A 34 -32.83 0.29 1.37
N THR A 35 -32.41 -0.87 1.84
CA THR A 35 -32.12 -1.16 3.25
C THR A 35 -30.65 -1.56 3.45
N GLY A 36 -30.22 -1.74 4.70
CA GLY A 36 -28.90 -2.27 5.02
C GLY A 36 -27.89 -1.16 5.33
N THR A 37 -26.64 -1.33 4.90
CA THR A 37 -25.54 -0.42 5.24
C THR A 37 -24.68 -0.06 4.04
N VAL A 38 -24.18 1.17 4.05
CA VAL A 38 -23.16 1.65 3.11
C VAL A 38 -21.94 2.19 3.87
N PRO A 39 -20.74 2.06 3.30
CA PRO A 39 -19.52 2.53 3.93
C PRO A 39 -19.36 4.04 3.81
N GLU A 40 -18.83 4.66 4.85
CA GLU A 40 -18.31 6.03 4.84
C GLU A 40 -16.92 6.06 5.49
N THR A 41 -16.02 6.83 4.90
CA THR A 41 -14.68 7.12 5.43
C THR A 41 -14.70 8.35 6.32
N ASP A 42 -13.93 8.31 7.39
CA ASP A 42 -13.66 9.42 8.30
C ASP A 42 -12.23 9.39 8.85
N GLY A 43 -11.79 10.54 9.38
CA GLY A 43 -10.45 10.72 9.93
C GLY A 43 -9.38 11.04 8.90
N LEU A 44 -9.74 11.56 7.72
CA LEU A 44 -8.76 12.09 6.77
C LEU A 44 -8.37 13.52 7.15
N ASP A 45 -7.10 13.86 7.02
CA ASP A 45 -6.59 15.21 7.31
C ASP A 45 -7.24 16.30 6.45
N ASN A 46 -7.67 15.94 5.24
CA ASN A 46 -8.33 16.87 4.31
C ASN A 46 -9.82 16.50 4.13
N ILE A 47 -10.69 17.38 4.65
CA ILE A 47 -12.14 17.19 4.62
C ILE A 47 -12.74 17.15 3.20
N ASP A 48 -12.13 17.83 2.23
CA ASP A 48 -12.62 17.83 0.85
C ASP A 48 -12.26 16.53 0.13
N LEU A 49 -11.11 15.95 0.46
CA LEU A 49 -10.77 14.58 0.02
C LEU A 49 -11.69 13.56 0.65
N GLN A 50 -12.03 13.69 1.95
CA GLN A 50 -13.01 12.84 2.62
C GLN A 50 -14.38 12.90 1.97
N LYS A 51 -14.90 14.11 1.71
CA LYS A 51 -16.18 14.29 0.99
C LYS A 51 -16.13 13.67 -0.40
N SER A 52 -15.00 13.78 -1.11
CA SER A 52 -14.84 13.22 -2.44
C SER A 52 -14.81 11.69 -2.41
N ALA A 53 -14.08 11.09 -1.47
CA ALA A 53 -14.06 9.64 -1.24
C ALA A 53 -15.47 9.11 -0.89
N ASN A 54 -16.18 9.78 0.02
CA ASN A 54 -17.55 9.41 0.37
C ASN A 54 -18.54 9.58 -0.78
N ARG A 55 -18.32 10.55 -1.69
CA ARG A 55 -19.12 10.65 -2.91
C ARG A 55 -18.93 9.43 -3.81
N VAL A 56 -17.69 8.99 -4.03
CA VAL A 56 -17.39 7.79 -4.82
C VAL A 56 -18.10 6.55 -4.25
N LEU A 57 -18.05 6.35 -2.93
CA LEU A 57 -18.75 5.24 -2.26
C LEU A 57 -20.27 5.31 -2.45
N ASN A 58 -20.85 6.48 -2.22
CA ASN A 58 -22.29 6.69 -2.35
C ASN A 58 -22.75 6.49 -3.80
N ASP A 59 -22.02 7.00 -4.78
CA ASP A 59 -22.35 6.84 -6.21
C ASP A 59 -22.33 5.38 -6.64
N ALA A 60 -21.36 4.60 -6.15
CA ALA A 60 -21.28 3.18 -6.43
C ALA A 60 -22.41 2.37 -5.77
N ALA A 61 -22.77 2.68 -4.52
CA ALA A 61 -23.91 2.07 -3.84
C ALA A 61 -25.24 2.41 -4.54
N ASN A 62 -25.43 3.67 -4.92
CA ASN A 62 -26.58 4.13 -5.69
C ASN A 62 -26.66 3.45 -7.06
N SER A 63 -25.52 3.21 -7.71
CA SER A 63 -25.47 2.48 -8.99
C SER A 63 -26.00 1.06 -8.86
N LEU A 64 -25.63 0.34 -7.79
CA LEU A 64 -26.14 -1.01 -7.53
C LEU A 64 -27.63 -1.01 -7.21
N ALA A 65 -28.07 -0.10 -6.34
CA ALA A 65 -29.48 0.04 -5.98
C ALA A 65 -30.36 0.39 -7.20
N LYS A 66 -29.88 1.25 -8.11
CA LYS A 66 -30.58 1.55 -9.36
C LYS A 66 -30.73 0.33 -10.28
N GLN A 67 -29.73 -0.55 -10.31
CA GLN A 67 -29.77 -1.76 -11.13
C GLN A 67 -30.70 -2.82 -10.57
N LEU A 68 -30.71 -3.00 -9.24
CA LEU A 68 -31.45 -4.08 -8.59
C LEU A 68 -32.85 -3.66 -8.08
N GLY A 69 -33.09 -2.36 -7.93
CA GLY A 69 -34.33 -1.80 -7.39
C GLY A 69 -34.39 -1.88 -5.87
N SER A 70 -35.51 -2.34 -5.33
CA SER A 70 -35.63 -2.58 -3.88
C SER A 70 -34.70 -3.69 -3.45
N CYS A 71 -33.69 -3.35 -2.63
CA CYS A 71 -32.63 -4.27 -2.24
C CYS A 71 -32.07 -3.98 -0.85
N ASN A 72 -31.37 -4.95 -0.30
CA ASN A 72 -30.50 -4.82 0.86
C ASN A 72 -29.06 -4.56 0.39
N LEU A 73 -28.45 -3.47 0.86
CA LEU A 73 -27.05 -3.14 0.64
C LEU A 73 -26.21 -3.61 1.82
N SER A 74 -25.03 -4.11 1.52
CA SER A 74 -23.99 -4.43 2.49
C SER A 74 -22.62 -4.20 1.87
N TYR A 75 -21.58 -4.16 2.70
CA TYR A 75 -20.23 -4.01 2.20
C TYR A 75 -19.22 -4.81 3.02
N THR A 76 -18.06 -5.01 2.44
CA THR A 76 -16.88 -5.58 3.10
C THR A 76 -15.69 -4.68 2.81
N VAL A 77 -14.95 -4.28 3.83
CA VAL A 77 -13.65 -3.64 3.67
C VAL A 77 -12.64 -4.72 3.31
N THR A 78 -12.15 -4.72 2.07
CA THR A 78 -11.22 -5.74 1.57
C THR A 78 -9.77 -5.35 1.80
N LEU A 79 -9.48 -4.06 1.85
CA LEU A 79 -8.16 -3.51 2.21
C LEU A 79 -8.36 -2.19 2.96
N ASN A 80 -7.59 -1.96 4.03
CA ASN A 80 -7.51 -0.65 4.67
C ASN A 80 -6.05 -0.29 4.96
N ARG A 81 -5.58 0.78 4.33
CA ARG A 81 -4.24 1.34 4.46
C ARG A 81 -4.34 2.86 4.57
N PRO A 82 -3.34 3.56 5.13
CA PRO A 82 -3.39 5.00 5.32
C PRO A 82 -3.73 5.82 4.07
N SER A 83 -3.33 5.35 2.88
CA SER A 83 -3.53 6.06 1.62
C SER A 83 -4.51 5.39 0.65
N VAL A 84 -5.06 4.21 0.98
CA VAL A 84 -5.93 3.45 0.07
C VAL A 84 -6.90 2.55 0.84
N VAL A 85 -8.14 2.51 0.36
CA VAL A 85 -9.19 1.63 0.90
C VAL A 85 -9.82 0.83 -0.23
N GLY A 86 -9.92 -0.48 -0.05
CA GLY A 86 -10.68 -1.39 -0.92
C GLY A 86 -12.02 -1.73 -0.28
N ILE A 87 -13.11 -1.55 -1.02
CA ILE A 87 -14.48 -1.87 -0.60
C ILE A 87 -15.14 -2.79 -1.62
N LEU A 88 -15.70 -3.91 -1.15
CA LEU A 88 -16.65 -4.71 -1.93
C LEU A 88 -18.08 -4.35 -1.49
N LEU A 89 -18.84 -3.72 -2.37
CA LEU A 89 -20.27 -3.53 -2.18
C LEU A 89 -21.05 -4.74 -2.70
N LYS A 90 -22.12 -5.10 -1.99
CA LYS A 90 -23.08 -6.14 -2.37
C LYS A 90 -24.49 -5.58 -2.26
N ALA A 91 -25.29 -5.73 -3.30
CA ALA A 91 -26.73 -5.50 -3.30
C ALA A 91 -27.44 -6.82 -3.51
N GLU A 92 -28.47 -7.11 -2.72
CA GLU A 92 -29.26 -8.33 -2.85
C GLU A 92 -30.76 -8.11 -2.67
N ASN A 93 -31.55 -8.85 -3.44
CA ASN A 93 -32.99 -9.00 -3.23
C ASN A 93 -33.44 -10.39 -3.72
N ALA A 94 -34.75 -10.62 -3.78
CA ALA A 94 -35.29 -11.90 -4.26
C ALA A 94 -34.92 -12.24 -5.71
N SER A 95 -34.58 -11.24 -6.53
CA SER A 95 -34.23 -11.41 -7.95
C SER A 95 -32.76 -11.79 -8.16
N GLY A 96 -31.89 -11.52 -7.19
CA GLY A 96 -30.47 -11.88 -7.31
C GLY A 96 -29.54 -11.01 -6.46
N VAL A 97 -28.25 -11.15 -6.75
CA VAL A 97 -27.16 -10.46 -6.06
C VAL A 97 -26.27 -9.77 -7.09
N LEU A 98 -25.91 -8.52 -6.82
CA LEU A 98 -24.94 -7.75 -7.58
C LEU A 98 -23.79 -7.29 -6.70
N TYR A 99 -22.59 -7.29 -7.26
CA TYR A 99 -21.37 -6.83 -6.59
C TYR A 99 -20.72 -5.67 -7.33
N LYS A 100 -20.05 -4.79 -6.56
CA LYS A 100 -19.17 -3.76 -7.12
C LYS A 100 -18.00 -3.51 -6.17
N GLY A 101 -16.79 -3.82 -6.63
CA GLY A 101 -15.55 -3.47 -5.95
C GLY A 101 -15.11 -2.05 -6.30
N ILE A 102 -14.56 -1.33 -5.33
CA ILE A 102 -14.05 0.04 -5.48
C ILE A 102 -12.74 0.13 -4.72
N ASN A 103 -11.70 0.67 -5.37
CA ASN A 103 -10.46 1.06 -4.69
C ASN A 103 -10.46 2.59 -4.59
N ILE A 104 -10.27 3.16 -3.41
CA ILE A 104 -10.27 4.60 -3.20
C ILE A 104 -8.86 5.05 -2.83
N ASP A 105 -8.34 6.01 -3.58
CA ASP A 105 -7.14 6.74 -3.22
C ASP A 105 -7.51 7.87 -2.25
N LEU A 106 -7.15 7.71 -0.97
CA LEU A 106 -7.46 8.69 0.07
C LEU A 106 -6.65 9.99 -0.06
N THR A 107 -5.57 9.99 -0.83
CA THR A 107 -4.72 11.16 -1.09
C THR A 107 -5.26 12.05 -2.20
N THR A 108 -6.18 11.51 -3.02
CA THR A 108 -6.84 12.26 -4.10
C THR A 108 -8.36 12.33 -3.95
N GLY A 109 -8.95 11.51 -3.06
CA GLY A 109 -10.39 11.40 -2.85
C GLY A 109 -11.13 10.78 -4.04
N ARG A 110 -10.43 10.04 -4.90
CA ARG A 110 -10.96 9.45 -6.16
C ARG A 110 -10.83 7.95 -6.16
N GLU A 111 -11.52 7.30 -7.08
CA GLU A 111 -11.29 5.89 -7.38
C GLU A 111 -9.86 5.70 -7.93
N LEU A 112 -9.11 4.78 -7.33
CA LEU A 112 -7.76 4.41 -7.74
C LEU A 112 -7.83 3.54 -9.00
N ALA A 113 -7.29 4.05 -10.10
CA ALA A 113 -7.24 3.28 -11.34
C ALA A 113 -6.10 2.26 -11.29
N LEU A 114 -6.30 1.10 -11.91
CA LEU A 114 -5.23 0.08 -12.01
C LEU A 114 -3.99 0.60 -12.75
N THR A 115 -4.17 1.54 -13.67
CA THR A 115 -3.07 2.21 -14.37
C THR A 115 -2.13 2.97 -13.42
N ASP A 116 -2.59 3.34 -12.23
CA ASP A 116 -1.79 4.04 -11.24
C ASP A 116 -0.91 3.07 -10.42
N ILE A 117 -1.25 1.77 -10.44
CA ILE A 117 -0.57 0.71 -9.70
C ILE A 117 0.48 0.02 -10.58
N PHE A 118 0.07 -0.38 -11.79
CA PHE A 118 0.91 -1.13 -12.72
C PHE A 118 1.99 -0.25 -13.35
N ARG A 119 3.14 -0.85 -13.66
CA ARG A 119 4.25 -0.18 -14.37
C ARG A 119 3.84 0.13 -15.82
N ASP A 120 3.18 -0.82 -16.46
CA ASP A 120 2.79 -0.79 -17.86
C ASP A 120 1.53 -1.64 -18.12
N ALA A 121 1.00 -1.55 -19.34
CA ALA A 121 -0.20 -2.25 -19.75
C ALA A 121 0.01 -3.77 -19.92
N GLU A 122 1.22 -4.20 -20.29
CA GLU A 122 1.57 -5.60 -20.49
C GLU A 122 1.57 -6.36 -19.16
N GLY A 123 2.20 -5.81 -18.12
CA GLY A 123 2.17 -6.35 -16.78
C GLY A 123 0.76 -6.36 -16.18
N ARG A 124 -0.04 -5.31 -16.45
CA ARG A 124 -1.46 -5.34 -16.11
C ARG A 124 -2.17 -6.52 -16.77
N GLN A 125 -2.01 -6.69 -18.09
CA GLN A 125 -2.63 -7.78 -18.83
C GLN A 125 -2.15 -9.16 -18.34
N ALA A 126 -0.87 -9.30 -17.99
CA ALA A 126 -0.30 -10.53 -17.44
C ALA A 126 -0.96 -10.93 -16.11
N VAL A 127 -1.30 -9.96 -15.27
CA VAL A 127 -1.89 -10.19 -13.94
C VAL A 127 -3.41 -10.30 -14.00
N THR A 128 -4.08 -9.37 -14.67
CA THR A 128 -5.55 -9.29 -14.67
C THR A 128 -6.19 -10.05 -15.80
N GLY A 129 -5.46 -10.40 -16.86
CA GLY A 129 -6.02 -11.06 -18.04
C GLY A 129 -7.22 -10.30 -18.61
N SER A 130 -8.28 -11.03 -18.94
CA SER A 130 -9.55 -10.50 -19.46
C SER A 130 -10.57 -10.14 -18.36
N TYR A 131 -10.18 -10.12 -17.08
CA TYR A 131 -11.12 -9.84 -16.00
C TYR A 131 -11.63 -8.39 -16.08
N TYR A 132 -12.93 -8.22 -15.83
CA TYR A 132 -13.64 -6.97 -15.99
C TYR A 132 -13.17 -5.89 -15.01
N HIS A 133 -12.96 -6.26 -13.74
CA HIS A 133 -12.56 -5.33 -12.69
C HIS A 133 -11.69 -6.02 -11.65
N ALA A 134 -10.88 -5.20 -10.94
CA ALA A 134 -10.00 -5.67 -9.89
C ALA A 134 -10.15 -4.84 -8.60
N LEU A 135 -10.17 -5.51 -7.46
CA LEU A 135 -10.34 -4.96 -6.13
C LEU A 135 -9.16 -5.35 -5.26
N LEU A 136 -8.57 -4.39 -4.55
CA LEU A 136 -7.47 -4.62 -3.63
C LEU A 136 -8.00 -5.32 -2.38
N GLY A 137 -7.38 -6.46 -2.04
CA GLY A 137 -7.65 -7.23 -0.85
C GLY A 137 -6.41 -7.41 0.01
N GLU A 138 -6.59 -7.85 1.24
CA GLU A 138 -5.47 -8.06 2.18
C GLU A 138 -4.46 -9.11 1.68
N ASN A 139 -4.91 -10.12 0.94
CA ASN A 139 -4.07 -11.21 0.45
C ASN A 139 -3.69 -11.07 -1.04
N GLY A 140 -4.18 -10.05 -1.73
CA GLY A 140 -3.91 -9.87 -3.17
C GLY A 140 -5.01 -9.12 -3.90
N LEU A 141 -4.93 -9.18 -5.24
CA LEU A 141 -5.86 -8.54 -6.14
C LEU A 141 -7.05 -9.47 -6.43
N MET A 142 -8.23 -9.13 -5.94
CA MET A 142 -9.47 -9.85 -6.19
C MET A 142 -10.02 -9.44 -7.56
N LEU A 143 -10.40 -10.39 -8.41
CA LEU A 143 -10.83 -10.15 -9.78
C LEU A 143 -12.28 -10.64 -9.99
N THR A 144 -13.02 -9.95 -10.86
CA THR A 144 -14.36 -10.36 -11.29
C THR A 144 -14.44 -10.47 -12.81
N GLY A 145 -15.10 -11.52 -13.30
CA GLY A 145 -15.17 -11.82 -14.73
C GLY A 145 -16.16 -10.94 -15.51
N ALA A 146 -17.18 -10.40 -14.83
CA ALA A 146 -18.22 -9.59 -15.44
C ALA A 146 -18.77 -8.54 -14.47
N ALA A 147 -19.36 -7.48 -15.02
CA ALA A 147 -20.04 -6.45 -14.23
C ALA A 147 -21.14 -7.07 -13.35
N GLY A 148 -21.17 -6.71 -12.07
CA GLY A 148 -22.15 -7.21 -11.11
C GLY A 148 -21.88 -8.62 -10.57
N SER A 149 -20.91 -9.35 -11.11
CA SER A 149 -20.59 -10.72 -10.67
C SER A 149 -19.66 -10.74 -9.45
N ALA A 150 -19.58 -11.89 -8.78
CA ALA A 150 -18.71 -12.07 -7.62
C ALA A 150 -17.22 -11.88 -7.96
N TYR A 151 -16.41 -11.56 -6.95
CA TYR A 151 -14.96 -11.52 -7.04
C TYR A 151 -14.38 -12.86 -6.58
N ASP A 152 -14.27 -13.81 -7.52
CA ASP A 152 -14.02 -15.22 -7.25
C ASP A 152 -12.56 -15.65 -7.44
N ARG A 153 -11.75 -14.84 -8.12
CA ARG A 153 -10.32 -15.07 -8.31
C ARG A 153 -9.49 -14.11 -7.48
N VAL A 154 -8.46 -14.62 -6.83
CA VAL A 154 -7.47 -13.80 -6.12
C VAL A 154 -6.10 -14.04 -6.74
N VAL A 155 -5.44 -12.96 -7.17
CA VAL A 155 -4.03 -12.98 -7.57
C VAL A 155 -3.18 -12.54 -6.37
N PRO A 156 -2.33 -13.41 -5.81
CA PRO A 156 -1.57 -13.08 -4.61
C PRO A 156 -0.51 -12.01 -4.92
N TYR A 157 -0.14 -11.23 -3.90
CA TYR A 157 0.80 -10.12 -4.09
C TYR A 157 2.17 -10.52 -4.66
N LYS A 158 2.66 -11.73 -4.38
CA LYS A 158 3.88 -12.27 -5.02
C LYS A 158 3.84 -12.25 -6.55
N ASP A 159 2.66 -12.48 -7.13
CA ASP A 159 2.46 -12.54 -8.58
C ASP A 159 2.15 -11.14 -9.16
N LEU A 160 1.78 -10.18 -8.31
CA LEU A 160 1.53 -8.78 -8.68
C LEU A 160 2.82 -7.93 -8.63
N LEU A 161 3.66 -8.14 -7.60
CA LEU A 161 4.80 -7.28 -7.26
C LEU A 161 5.79 -7.03 -8.40
N PRO A 162 6.13 -8.02 -9.27
CA PRO A 162 7.02 -7.78 -10.41
C PRO A 162 6.49 -6.71 -11.39
N PHE A 163 5.16 -6.52 -11.44
CA PHE A 163 4.48 -5.70 -12.44
C PHE A 163 4.03 -4.33 -11.92
N ILE A 164 4.20 -4.04 -10.63
CA ILE A 164 3.73 -2.80 -10.01
C ILE A 164 4.86 -1.90 -9.55
N ARG A 165 4.59 -0.59 -9.49
CA ARG A 165 5.57 0.41 -9.05
C ARG A 165 5.87 0.21 -7.57
N ALA A 166 7.13 0.36 -7.15
CA ALA A 166 7.51 0.23 -5.73
C ALA A 166 6.72 1.18 -4.82
N ALA A 167 6.45 2.41 -5.30
CA ALA A 167 5.59 3.37 -4.62
C ALA A 167 4.13 2.89 -4.47
N ALA A 168 3.60 2.11 -5.41
CA ALA A 168 2.28 1.52 -5.29
C ALA A 168 2.29 0.34 -4.30
N ALA A 169 3.33 -0.50 -4.36
CA ALA A 169 3.52 -1.60 -3.43
C ALA A 169 3.54 -1.13 -1.96
N SER A 170 4.26 -0.03 -1.65
CA SER A 170 4.30 0.53 -0.30
C SER A 170 2.97 1.10 0.20
N ARG A 171 2.00 1.35 -0.69
CA ARG A 171 0.67 1.84 -0.33
C ARG A 171 -0.31 0.71 -0.02
N ILE A 172 -0.16 -0.44 -0.68
CA ILE A 172 -1.11 -1.56 -0.59
C ILE A 172 -0.61 -2.66 0.37
N LEU A 173 0.69 -2.81 0.55
CA LEU A 173 1.28 -3.80 1.46
C LEU A 173 1.57 -3.22 2.85
N PRO A 174 1.56 -4.06 3.90
CA PRO A 174 2.14 -3.67 5.20
C PRO A 174 3.63 -3.34 5.02
N VAL A 175 4.07 -2.18 5.52
CA VAL A 175 5.46 -1.73 5.40
C VAL A 175 6.15 -1.69 6.76
N THR A 176 7.21 -2.48 6.92
CA THR A 176 8.13 -2.40 8.05
C THR A 176 9.28 -1.47 7.69
N LYS A 177 9.28 -0.26 8.27
CA LYS A 177 10.33 0.75 8.09
C LYS A 177 11.52 0.43 9.00
N MET A 178 12.75 0.49 8.48
CA MET A 178 13.96 0.20 9.26
C MET A 178 15.20 0.95 8.76
N THR A 179 16.25 0.99 9.58
CA THR A 179 17.58 1.51 9.24
C THR A 179 18.64 0.45 9.55
N ASN A 180 19.94 0.75 9.37
CA ASN A 180 21.04 -0.12 9.79
C ASN A 180 21.05 -0.48 11.29
N ALA A 181 20.21 0.15 12.13
CA ALA A 181 20.02 -0.22 13.52
C ALA A 181 19.50 -1.66 13.73
N VAL A 182 19.05 -2.34 12.67
CA VAL A 182 18.66 -3.76 12.71
C VAL A 182 19.84 -4.73 12.61
N GLU A 183 21.08 -4.24 12.49
CA GLU A 183 22.26 -5.08 12.42
C GLU A 183 22.32 -6.11 13.57
N GLY A 184 22.49 -7.38 13.20
CA GLY A 184 22.53 -8.52 14.13
C GLY A 184 21.21 -8.85 14.81
N ARG A 185 20.10 -8.24 14.38
CA ARG A 185 18.76 -8.46 14.97
C ARG A 185 17.87 -9.30 14.08
N VAL A 186 16.82 -9.85 14.69
CA VAL A 186 15.72 -10.53 14.01
C VAL A 186 14.56 -9.57 13.83
N VAL A 187 14.11 -9.38 12.60
CA VAL A 187 12.96 -8.56 12.24
C VAL A 187 11.74 -9.46 12.04
N PRO A 188 10.74 -9.41 12.94
CA PRO A 188 9.51 -10.16 12.76
C PRO A 188 8.62 -9.49 11.72
N VAL A 189 8.16 -10.25 10.73
CA VAL A 189 7.19 -9.78 9.73
C VAL A 189 6.16 -10.85 9.39
N LYS A 190 5.03 -10.41 8.84
CA LYS A 190 4.07 -11.32 8.23
C LYS A 190 4.48 -11.63 6.79
N PRO A 191 4.24 -12.86 6.29
CA PRO A 191 4.29 -13.13 4.85
C PRO A 191 3.43 -12.13 4.07
N GLY A 192 3.96 -11.64 2.95
CA GLY A 192 3.34 -10.58 2.14
C GLY A 192 3.72 -9.15 2.56
N ALA A 193 4.54 -8.97 3.60
CA ALA A 193 5.02 -7.65 4.01
C ALA A 193 6.11 -7.09 3.07
N LEU A 194 6.26 -5.77 3.13
CA LEU A 194 7.32 -5.01 2.50
C LEU A 194 8.27 -4.46 3.58
N LEU A 195 9.57 -4.64 3.42
CA LEU A 195 10.58 -3.97 4.23
C LEU A 195 11.02 -2.72 3.49
N ALA A 196 11.02 -1.56 4.17
CA ALA A 196 11.59 -0.33 3.65
C ALA A 196 12.84 0.02 4.47
N ILE A 197 14.01 -0.23 3.90
CA ILE A 197 15.31 -0.07 4.55
C ILE A 197 15.91 1.27 4.13
N LYS A 198 15.93 2.24 5.03
CA LYS A 198 16.55 3.55 4.81
C LYS A 198 17.99 3.51 5.30
N LEU A 199 18.93 3.73 4.38
CA LEU A 199 20.37 3.73 4.64
C LEU A 199 20.97 5.03 4.15
N ASP A 200 21.97 5.53 4.86
CA ASP A 200 22.75 6.66 4.39
C ASP A 200 23.55 6.25 3.16
N ALA A 201 23.54 7.11 2.14
CA ALA A 201 24.20 6.84 0.87
C ALA A 201 24.63 8.15 0.21
N ASN A 202 25.76 8.11 -0.50
CA ASN A 202 26.25 9.24 -1.28
C ASN A 202 26.39 8.85 -2.75
N ARG A 203 25.30 8.99 -3.51
CA ARG A 203 25.24 8.56 -4.91
C ARG A 203 26.26 9.27 -5.80
N SER A 204 26.70 10.48 -5.44
CA SER A 204 27.71 11.24 -6.20
C SER A 204 29.09 10.57 -6.23
N THR A 205 29.37 9.68 -5.26
CA THR A 205 30.63 8.95 -5.15
C THR A 205 30.66 7.64 -5.94
N GLY A 206 29.53 7.26 -6.56
CA GLY A 206 29.35 5.99 -7.27
C GLY A 206 29.05 4.78 -6.38
N TYR A 207 29.01 4.96 -5.06
CA TYR A 207 28.64 3.91 -4.12
C TYR A 207 27.12 3.74 -4.02
N SER A 208 26.68 2.51 -3.76
CA SER A 208 25.29 2.14 -3.50
C SER A 208 25.21 0.91 -2.61
N TRP A 209 24.09 0.74 -1.93
CA TRP A 209 23.84 -0.48 -1.15
C TRP A 209 23.40 -1.63 -2.08
N GLN A 210 24.03 -2.77 -1.90
CA GLN A 210 23.76 -4.03 -2.57
C GLN A 210 23.11 -4.99 -1.59
N VAL A 211 22.02 -5.62 -2.03
CA VAL A 211 21.25 -6.57 -1.23
C VAL A 211 21.67 -7.97 -1.62
N HIS A 212 21.97 -8.80 -0.63
CA HIS A 212 22.23 -10.21 -0.79
C HIS A 212 21.24 -11.00 0.05
N THR A 213 20.40 -11.80 -0.63
CA THR A 213 19.49 -12.75 -0.01
C THR A 213 19.83 -14.17 -0.47
N PRO A 214 19.79 -15.17 0.42
CA PRO A 214 20.09 -16.55 0.06
C PRO A 214 18.96 -17.22 -0.75
N ASP A 215 17.72 -16.73 -0.61
CA ASP A 215 16.54 -17.21 -1.34
C ASP A 215 15.81 -16.05 -2.00
N ALA A 216 16.15 -15.79 -3.27
CA ALA A 216 15.53 -14.76 -4.08
C ALA A 216 14.07 -15.06 -4.46
N ALA A 217 13.59 -16.31 -4.29
CA ALA A 217 12.19 -16.66 -4.51
C ALA A 217 11.32 -16.36 -3.28
N ALA A 218 11.92 -16.16 -2.11
CA ALA A 218 11.24 -15.80 -0.87
C ALA A 218 11.41 -14.34 -0.48
N VAL A 219 12.63 -13.80 -0.63
CA VAL A 219 12.97 -12.40 -0.31
C VAL A 219 13.73 -11.77 -1.45
N TYR A 220 13.15 -10.75 -2.07
CA TYR A 220 13.74 -10.05 -3.22
C TYR A 220 13.47 -8.55 -3.18
N GLU A 221 14.34 -7.79 -3.85
CA GLU A 221 14.18 -6.35 -4.01
C GLU A 221 13.07 -6.05 -5.03
N VAL A 222 12.09 -5.24 -4.64
CA VAL A 222 11.03 -4.77 -5.56
C VAL A 222 11.36 -3.42 -6.18
N GLY A 223 12.29 -2.68 -5.58
CA GLY A 223 12.82 -1.44 -6.09
C GLY A 223 13.57 -0.64 -5.02
N ARG A 224 14.09 0.51 -5.43
CA ARG A 224 14.82 1.44 -4.58
C ARG A 224 14.53 2.89 -4.95
N SER A 225 14.74 3.79 -4.00
CA SER A 225 14.65 5.24 -4.18
C SER A 225 15.86 5.93 -3.54
N TYR A 226 16.18 7.14 -4.00
CA TYR A 226 17.22 7.97 -3.40
C TYR A 226 16.63 9.32 -3.02
N LEU A 227 16.83 9.72 -1.76
CA LEU A 227 16.39 11.00 -1.23
C LEU A 227 17.61 11.89 -1.00
N MET A 228 17.61 13.06 -1.63
CA MET A 228 18.51 14.14 -1.25
C MET A 228 17.97 14.85 -0.01
N PRO A 229 18.82 15.30 0.93
CA PRO A 229 18.37 16.08 2.07
C PRO A 229 17.74 17.39 1.60
N ILE A 230 16.51 17.65 2.07
CA ILE A 230 15.81 18.91 1.80
C ILE A 230 16.63 20.03 2.45
N ASN A 231 16.93 21.08 1.69
CA ASN A 231 17.76 22.26 2.02
C ASN A 231 19.24 22.22 1.58
N MET A 232 19.65 21.30 0.70
CA MET A 232 21.06 21.24 0.24
C MET A 232 21.23 21.07 -1.29
N ASP A 233 20.25 21.50 -2.09
CA ASP A 233 20.16 21.30 -3.55
C ASP A 233 21.37 21.80 -4.38
N SER A 234 22.31 22.53 -3.78
CA SER A 234 23.47 23.13 -4.44
C SER A 234 24.84 22.72 -3.87
N GLN A 235 24.92 21.74 -2.96
CA GLN A 235 26.20 21.24 -2.44
C GLN A 235 26.51 19.82 -2.94
N ALA A 236 27.48 19.72 -3.85
CA ALA A 236 28.03 18.43 -4.29
C ALA A 236 28.71 17.72 -3.10
N GLY A 237 28.45 16.42 -2.95
CA GLY A 237 29.06 15.58 -1.90
C GLY A 237 28.22 15.41 -0.62
N VAL A 238 27.04 16.03 -0.52
CA VAL A 238 26.13 15.84 0.62
C VAL A 238 25.57 14.42 0.64
N MET A 239 25.63 13.80 1.81
CA MET A 239 25.10 12.46 2.07
C MET A 239 23.57 12.50 2.02
N GLY A 240 22.99 11.72 1.10
CA GLY A 240 21.55 11.47 1.06
C GLY A 240 21.19 10.15 1.73
N SER A 241 20.01 9.65 1.40
CA SER A 241 19.57 8.32 1.85
C SER A 241 19.09 7.49 0.67
N GLU A 242 19.51 6.22 0.62
CA GLU A 242 18.92 5.20 -0.23
C GLU A 242 17.83 4.48 0.55
N ILE A 243 16.66 4.30 -0.06
CA ILE A 243 15.57 3.48 0.48
C ILE A 243 15.43 2.26 -0.40
N ILE A 244 15.67 1.08 0.16
CA ILE A 244 15.56 -0.20 -0.52
C ILE A 244 14.29 -0.90 -0.05
N PHE A 245 13.48 -1.38 -1.00
CA PHE A 245 12.24 -2.09 -0.72
C PHE A 245 12.42 -3.59 -0.97
N LEU A 246 12.30 -4.40 0.07
CA LEU A 246 12.34 -5.86 -0.04
C LEU A 246 10.94 -6.44 0.19
N ALA A 247 10.50 -7.33 -0.68
CA ALA A 247 9.29 -8.12 -0.48
C ALA A 247 9.62 -9.43 0.23
N VAL A 248 8.82 -9.81 1.23
CA VAL A 248 8.93 -11.08 1.95
C VAL A 248 7.69 -11.91 1.67
N GLN A 249 7.79 -12.91 0.80
CA GLN A 249 6.61 -13.60 0.24
C GLN A 249 6.29 -14.95 0.87
N LYS A 250 7.28 -15.62 1.49
CA LYS A 250 7.10 -16.95 2.05
C LYS A 250 7.41 -16.95 3.55
N PRO A 251 6.66 -17.72 4.36
CA PRO A 251 7.05 -17.98 5.75
C PRO A 251 8.45 -18.58 5.83
N GLY A 252 9.21 -18.28 6.88
CA GLY A 252 10.56 -18.79 7.06
C GLY A 252 11.52 -17.80 7.70
N ASN A 253 12.77 -18.23 7.89
CA ASN A 253 13.85 -17.41 8.41
C ASN A 253 14.85 -17.10 7.30
N TYR A 254 15.16 -15.81 7.09
CA TYR A 254 16.01 -15.37 5.98
C TYR A 254 17.08 -14.41 6.48
N LYS A 255 18.35 -14.72 6.23
CA LYS A 255 19.46 -13.81 6.48
C LYS A 255 19.62 -12.85 5.32
N VAL A 256 19.50 -11.54 5.56
CA VAL A 256 19.76 -10.50 4.56
C VAL A 256 21.11 -9.87 4.87
N THR A 257 21.96 -9.75 3.85
CA THR A 257 23.24 -9.06 3.96
C THR A 257 23.23 -7.84 3.05
N MET A 258 23.65 -6.71 3.60
CA MET A 258 23.71 -5.42 2.92
C MET A 258 25.18 -5.04 2.76
N GLU A 259 25.60 -4.67 1.56
CA GLU A 259 26.98 -4.30 1.26
C GLU A 259 27.03 -2.95 0.51
N TYR A 260 27.77 -1.97 1.03
CA TYR A 260 27.93 -0.67 0.41
C TYR A 260 29.18 -0.66 -0.47
N LYS A 261 29.00 -0.62 -1.79
CA LYS A 261 30.11 -0.69 -2.75
C LYS A 261 29.81 0.00 -4.08
N ARG A 262 30.84 0.24 -4.87
CA ARG A 262 30.70 0.54 -6.30
C ARG A 262 30.47 -0.73 -7.09
N GLY A 263 29.77 -0.63 -8.22
CA GLY A 263 29.42 -1.80 -9.03
C GLY A 263 30.61 -2.62 -9.56
N TRP A 264 31.80 -2.02 -9.62
CA TRP A 264 33.04 -2.66 -10.09
C TRP A 264 33.98 -3.07 -8.94
N GLU A 265 33.62 -2.85 -7.68
CA GLU A 265 34.44 -3.24 -6.52
C GLU A 265 34.08 -4.66 -6.06
N MET A 266 35.11 -5.45 -5.72
CA MET A 266 34.91 -6.83 -5.25
C MET A 266 34.46 -6.91 -3.79
N MET A 267 34.84 -5.95 -2.96
CA MET A 267 34.45 -5.86 -1.54
C MET A 267 33.86 -4.49 -1.24
N GLY A 268 32.81 -4.46 -0.42
CA GLY A 268 32.24 -3.23 0.08
C GLY A 268 33.03 -2.59 1.20
N VAL A 269 32.90 -1.27 1.28
CA VAL A 269 33.52 -0.45 2.33
C VAL A 269 32.72 -0.49 3.63
N GLN A 270 31.47 -0.90 3.56
CA GLN A 270 30.60 -1.18 4.72
C GLN A 270 29.75 -2.40 4.41
N ASN A 271 29.46 -3.19 5.43
CA ASN A 271 28.48 -4.26 5.35
C ASN A 271 27.79 -4.44 6.70
N PHE A 272 26.57 -4.96 6.67
CA PHE A 272 25.88 -5.45 7.85
C PHE A 272 24.89 -6.55 7.45
N SER A 273 24.39 -7.29 8.44
CA SER A 273 23.35 -8.29 8.18
C SER A 273 22.29 -8.31 9.28
N PHE A 274 21.09 -8.75 8.92
CA PHE A 274 19.98 -8.95 9.82
C PHE A 274 19.18 -10.18 9.39
N ASP A 275 18.43 -10.75 10.31
CA ASP A 275 17.56 -11.89 10.04
C ASP A 275 16.11 -11.43 9.93
N ILE A 276 15.35 -12.07 9.06
CA ILE A 276 13.90 -11.91 8.93
C ILE A 276 13.25 -13.16 9.49
N ALA A 277 12.28 -13.01 10.38
CA ALA A 277 11.39 -14.08 10.80
C ALA A 277 9.99 -13.83 10.23
N ALA A 278 9.66 -14.52 9.14
CA ALA A 278 8.36 -14.44 8.48
C ALA A 278 7.41 -15.50 9.05
N GLN A 279 6.46 -15.09 9.88
CA GLN A 279 5.47 -15.96 10.55
C GLN A 279 4.05 -15.62 10.14
#